data_AF-A0A1F2WZJ2-F1
#
_entry.id   AF-A0A1F2WZJ2-F1
#
_cell.length_a   1.000
_cell.length_b   1.000
_cell.length_c   1.000
_cell.angle_alpha   90.00
_cell.angle_beta   90.00
_cell.angle_gamma   90.00
#
_symmetry.space_group_name_H-M   'P 1'
#
loop_
_entity.id
_entity.type
_entity.pdbx_description
1 polymer ?
#
loop_
_entity_poly.entity_id
_entity_poly.type
_entity_poly.pdbx_seq_one_letter_code
_entity_poly.pdbx_strand_id
1 'polypeptide(L)'
;MAPASEVFVGVSTIGPQLEERARELGSVGRALEGFVLGEVGVFAVGGLIQRAHGIVETEAAHRGWGVGAELAPGQLAGWKIEEQRTMCGLLDIDSVDVRVTDTGMLVPQKSASIMVGIGPDYASAVVHSPCAFCDLGDTCRWRH
;
A
#
# COMPACT_ATOMS: atom_id res chain seq x y z
N MET A 1 18.29 11.83 -3.89
CA MET A 1 17.42 11.05 -4.80
C MET A 1 17.24 11.86 -6.07
N ALA A 2 17.31 11.26 -7.25
CA ALA A 2 16.91 11.96 -8.47
C ALA A 2 15.42 12.38 -8.34
N PRO A 3 14.97 13.46 -8.99
CA PRO A 3 13.56 13.82 -9.01
C PRO A 3 12.77 12.83 -9.88
N ALA A 4 11.56 12.48 -9.45
CA ALA A 4 10.62 11.77 -10.32
C ALA A 4 10.14 12.69 -11.45
N SER A 5 9.93 12.15 -12.64
CA SER A 5 9.26 12.87 -13.74
C SER A 5 7.74 12.74 -13.63
N GLU A 6 7.26 11.55 -13.26
CA GLU A 6 5.86 11.26 -13.03
C GLU A 6 5.70 10.41 -11.77
N VAL A 7 4.47 10.30 -11.29
CA VAL A 7 4.13 9.48 -10.13
C VAL A 7 2.95 8.57 -10.47
N PHE A 8 3.10 7.29 -10.15
CA PHE A 8 2.01 6.35 -10.13
C PHE A 8 1.35 6.37 -8.76
N VAL A 9 0.03 6.46 -8.72
CA VAL A 9 -0.77 6.39 -7.49
C VAL A 9 -1.80 5.28 -7.67
N GLY A 10 -1.93 4.41 -6.67
CA GLY A 10 -2.85 3.28 -6.73
C GLY A 10 -3.54 3.03 -5.39
N VAL A 11 -4.76 2.51 -5.46
CA VAL A 11 -5.51 1.99 -4.31
C VAL A 11 -6.02 0.59 -4.67
N SER A 12 -5.92 -0.33 -3.74
CA SER A 12 -6.30 -1.73 -3.93
C SER A 12 -6.95 -2.28 -2.66
N THR A 13 -7.88 -3.22 -2.81
CA THR A 13 -8.57 -3.88 -1.69
C THR A 13 -8.92 -5.31 -2.05
N ILE A 14 -8.94 -6.19 -1.05
CA ILE A 14 -9.54 -7.54 -1.19
C ILE A 14 -11.03 -7.54 -0.80
N GLY A 15 -11.59 -6.36 -0.50
CA GLY A 15 -12.95 -6.21 0.01
C GLY A 15 -13.09 -6.51 1.51
N PRO A 16 -14.30 -6.34 2.06
CA PRO A 16 -14.54 -6.39 3.51
C PRO A 16 -14.78 -7.81 4.06
N GLN A 17 -15.08 -8.78 3.20
CA GLN A 17 -15.64 -10.07 3.61
C GLN A 17 -14.75 -10.85 4.59
N LEU A 18 -13.43 -10.81 4.37
CA LEU A 18 -12.47 -11.51 5.22
C LEU A 18 -12.36 -10.87 6.60
N GLU A 19 -12.33 -9.54 6.70
CA GLU A 19 -12.28 -8.84 7.99
C GLU A 19 -13.60 -8.93 8.76
N GLU A 20 -14.74 -8.91 8.07
CA GLU A 20 -16.06 -9.15 8.65
C GLU A 20 -16.13 -10.55 9.27
N ARG A 21 -15.67 -11.56 8.53
CA ARG A 21 -15.64 -12.93 9.02
C ARG A 21 -14.70 -13.10 10.22
N ALA A 22 -13.55 -12.42 10.22
CA ALA A 22 -12.62 -12.43 11.35
C ALA A 22 -13.28 -11.83 12.61
N ARG A 23 -14.04 -10.75 12.45
CA ARG A 23 -14.78 -10.08 13.54
C ARG A 23 -15.90 -10.97 14.09
N GLU A 24 -16.66 -11.63 13.21
CA GLU A 24 -17.68 -12.61 13.60
C GLU A 24 -17.10 -13.73 14.44
N LEU A 25 -15.98 -14.33 14.01
CA LEU A 25 -15.29 -15.39 14.74
C LEU A 25 -14.87 -14.92 16.14
N GLY A 26 -14.31 -13.72 16.23
CA GLY A 26 -13.99 -13.09 17.52
C GLY A 26 -15.21 -12.96 18.45
N SER A 27 -16.37 -12.58 17.90
CA SER A 27 -17.60 -12.40 18.68
C SER A 27 -18.19 -13.68 19.27
N VAL A 28 -17.85 -14.84 18.70
CA VAL A 28 -18.31 -16.17 19.16
C VAL A 28 -17.24 -16.95 19.92
N GLY A 29 -16.23 -16.25 20.46
CA GLY A 29 -15.16 -16.85 21.28
C GLY A 29 -14.07 -17.57 20.46
N ARG A 30 -14.09 -17.44 19.13
CA ARG A 30 -13.13 -18.05 18.19
C ARG A 30 -12.05 -17.06 17.77
N ALA A 31 -11.44 -16.41 18.77
CA ALA A 31 -10.51 -15.31 18.57
C ALA A 31 -9.23 -15.74 17.82
N LEU A 32 -8.74 -16.96 18.04
CA LEU A 32 -7.57 -17.47 17.34
C LEU A 32 -7.84 -17.63 15.84
N GLU A 33 -8.99 -18.21 15.46
CA GLU A 33 -9.33 -18.32 14.03
C GLU A 33 -9.59 -16.95 13.40
N GLY A 34 -10.21 -16.02 14.14
CA GLY A 34 -10.37 -14.64 13.69
C GLY A 34 -9.01 -13.95 13.44
N PHE A 35 -8.05 -14.14 14.34
CA PHE A 35 -6.68 -13.63 14.19
C PHE A 35 -5.99 -14.23 12.96
N VAL A 36 -5.98 -15.56 12.84
CA VAL A 36 -5.36 -16.25 11.69
C VAL A 36 -5.97 -15.77 10.37
N LEU A 37 -7.30 -15.63 10.31
CA LEU A 37 -7.96 -15.11 9.13
C LEU A 37 -7.54 -13.66 8.84
N GLY A 38 -7.41 -12.83 9.87
CA GLY A 38 -6.88 -11.47 9.76
C GLY A 38 -5.49 -11.42 9.10
N GLU A 39 -4.59 -12.32 9.50
CA GLU A 39 -3.24 -12.44 8.92
C GLU A 39 -3.27 -12.89 7.45
N VAL A 40 -4.17 -13.82 7.08
CA VAL A 40 -4.41 -14.18 5.67
C VAL A 40 -4.82 -12.95 4.86
N GLY A 41 -5.64 -12.06 5.45
CA GLY A 41 -6.00 -10.79 4.81
C GLY A 41 -4.80 -9.86 4.61
N VAL A 42 -3.86 -9.79 5.56
CA VAL A 42 -2.63 -9.00 5.40
C VAL A 42 -1.78 -9.56 4.25
N PHE A 43 -1.60 -10.88 4.21
CA PHE A 43 -0.87 -11.55 3.14
C PHE A 43 -1.49 -11.29 1.76
N ALA A 44 -2.82 -11.36 1.66
CA ALA A 44 -3.54 -11.11 0.41
C ALA A 44 -3.39 -9.66 -0.08
N VAL A 45 -3.45 -8.68 0.82
CA VAL A 45 -3.15 -7.27 0.49
C VAL A 45 -1.71 -7.11 0.00
N GLY A 46 -0.75 -7.79 0.63
CA GLY A 46 0.63 -7.84 0.13
C GLY A 46 0.74 -8.33 -1.31
N GLY A 47 -0.05 -9.35 -1.68
CA GLY A 47 -0.15 -9.82 -3.07
C GLY A 47 -0.69 -8.75 -4.04
N LEU A 48 -1.67 -7.95 -3.63
CA LEU A 48 -2.18 -6.83 -4.43
C LEU A 48 -1.12 -5.74 -4.63
N ILE A 49 -0.35 -5.41 -3.59
CA ILE A 49 0.76 -4.46 -3.67
C ILE A 49 1.81 -4.94 -4.69
N GLN A 50 2.22 -6.21 -4.61
CA GLN A 50 3.19 -6.78 -5.57
C GLN A 50 2.65 -6.76 -7.02
N ARG A 51 1.34 -7.01 -7.20
CA ARG A 51 0.70 -6.88 -8.51
C ARG A 51 0.77 -5.44 -9.02
N ALA A 52 0.53 -4.47 -8.16
CA ALA A 52 0.59 -3.06 -8.49
C ALA A 52 2.03 -2.64 -8.85
N HIS A 53 3.05 -3.12 -8.14
CA HIS A 53 4.45 -2.90 -8.51
C HIS A 53 4.75 -3.36 -9.94
N GLY A 54 4.36 -4.59 -10.28
CA GLY A 54 4.56 -5.11 -11.64
C GLY A 54 3.89 -4.26 -12.73
N ILE A 55 2.75 -3.63 -12.43
CA ILE A 55 2.09 -2.69 -13.37
C ILE A 55 2.97 -1.45 -13.57
N VAL A 56 3.48 -0.84 -12.50
CA VAL A 56 4.33 0.35 -12.59
C VAL A 56 5.67 0.05 -13.28
N GLU A 57 6.29 -1.07 -12.94
CA GLU A 57 7.55 -1.52 -13.54
C GLU A 57 7.40 -1.76 -15.05
N THR A 58 6.29 -2.40 -15.45
CA THR A 58 5.98 -2.62 -16.88
C THR A 58 5.80 -1.30 -17.61
N GLU A 59 5.04 -0.36 -17.02
CA GLU A 59 4.80 0.96 -17.63
C GLU A 59 6.09 1.78 -17.75
N ALA A 60 6.93 1.79 -16.72
CA ALA A 60 8.22 2.46 -16.76
C ALA A 60 9.15 1.83 -17.82
N ALA A 61 9.20 0.49 -17.88
CA ALA A 61 10.02 -0.23 -18.86
C ALA A 61 9.61 0.07 -20.31
N HIS A 62 8.30 0.18 -20.61
CA HIS A 62 7.82 0.57 -21.93
C HIS A 62 8.32 1.94 -22.38
N ARG A 63 8.65 2.83 -21.43
CA ARG A 63 9.19 4.18 -21.68
C ARG A 63 10.71 4.24 -21.59
N GLY A 64 11.38 3.14 -21.26
CA GLY A 64 12.82 3.11 -20.97
C GLY A 64 13.17 3.87 -19.68
N TRP A 65 12.24 3.97 -18.74
CA TRP A 65 12.40 4.65 -17.45
C TRP A 65 12.63 3.66 -16.32
N GLY A 66 13.15 4.16 -15.20
CA GLY A 66 13.21 3.44 -13.94
C GLY A 66 12.11 3.84 -12.96
N VAL A 67 12.08 3.12 -11.84
CA VAL A 67 11.11 3.27 -10.75
C VAL A 67 11.80 3.54 -9.42
N GLY A 68 11.08 4.22 -8.52
CA GLY A 68 11.51 4.49 -7.15
C GLY A 68 11.04 3.44 -6.14
N ALA A 69 11.08 3.79 -4.86
CA ALA A 69 10.45 2.98 -3.82
C ALA A 69 8.92 3.18 -3.79
N GLU A 70 8.21 2.18 -3.28
CA GLU A 70 6.80 2.27 -2.90
C GLU A 70 6.69 3.12 -1.63
N LEU A 71 5.91 4.19 -1.70
CA LEU A 71 5.65 5.06 -0.57
C LEU A 71 4.14 5.23 -0.33
N ALA A 72 3.76 5.48 0.91
CA ALA A 72 2.40 5.81 1.30
C ALA A 72 2.40 6.76 2.52
N PRO A 73 1.38 7.63 2.64
CA PRO A 73 1.13 8.43 3.84
C PRO A 73 1.17 7.57 5.11
N GLY A 74 1.84 8.07 6.15
CA GLY A 74 2.03 7.36 7.42
C GLY A 74 3.22 6.40 7.46
N GLN A 75 3.89 6.09 6.34
CA GLN A 75 5.09 5.22 6.35
C GLN A 75 6.39 5.97 6.71
N LEU A 76 6.56 7.19 6.21
CA LEU A 76 7.77 7.99 6.40
C LEU A 76 7.59 9.04 7.49
N ALA A 77 8.66 9.33 8.22
CA ALA A 77 8.63 10.39 9.22
C ALA A 77 8.30 11.75 8.56
N GLY A 78 7.37 12.48 9.17
CA GLY A 78 6.86 13.74 8.63
C GLY A 78 5.73 13.60 7.61
N TRP A 79 5.48 12.40 7.06
CA TRP A 79 4.35 12.17 6.17
C TRP A 79 3.14 11.65 6.93
N LYS A 80 2.21 12.56 7.24
CA LYS A 80 1.03 12.28 8.07
C LYS A 80 0.04 11.37 7.36
N ILE A 81 -0.57 10.44 8.11
CA ILE A 81 -1.58 9.51 7.57
C ILE A 81 -2.82 10.26 7.06
N GLU A 82 -3.15 11.43 7.58
CA GLU A 82 -4.29 12.22 7.11
C GLU A 82 -4.11 12.71 5.66
N GLU A 83 -2.88 12.80 5.16
CA GLU A 83 -2.60 13.13 3.76
C GLU A 83 -2.99 12.00 2.78
N GLN A 84 -3.34 10.82 3.31
CA GLN A 84 -4.00 9.75 2.57
C GLN A 84 -5.22 10.23 1.81
N ARG A 85 -6.01 11.17 2.37
CA ARG A 85 -7.18 11.72 1.69
C ARG A 85 -6.80 12.51 0.43
N THR A 86 -5.73 13.30 0.51
CA THR A 86 -5.22 14.09 -0.62
C THR A 86 -4.73 13.16 -1.72
N MET A 87 -3.94 12.14 -1.35
CA MET A 87 -3.41 11.17 -2.31
C MET A 87 -4.52 10.36 -2.98
N CYS A 88 -5.45 9.80 -2.20
CA CYS A 88 -6.57 9.05 -2.75
C CYS A 88 -7.53 9.92 -3.56
N GLY A 89 -7.63 11.23 -3.27
CA GLY A 89 -8.44 12.17 -4.03
C GLY A 89 -7.98 12.38 -5.48
N LEU A 90 -6.80 11.86 -5.86
CA LEU A 90 -6.34 11.81 -7.25
C LEU A 90 -7.01 10.69 -8.06
N LEU A 91 -7.74 9.79 -7.39
CA LEU A 91 -8.31 8.57 -7.96
C LEU A 91 -9.82 8.48 -7.73
N ASP A 92 -10.52 7.75 -8.60
CA ASP A 92 -11.90 7.33 -8.35
C ASP A 92 -11.92 6.06 -7.48
N ILE A 93 -11.65 6.23 -6.18
CA ILE A 93 -11.55 5.10 -5.23
C ILE A 93 -12.91 4.45 -4.94
N ASP A 94 -14.01 5.16 -5.18
CA ASP A 94 -15.36 4.62 -4.99
C ASP A 94 -15.64 3.48 -5.99
N SER A 95 -14.97 3.47 -7.15
CA SER A 95 -15.06 2.38 -8.15
C SER A 95 -14.59 1.01 -7.64
N VAL A 96 -13.84 0.98 -6.53
CA VAL A 96 -13.36 -0.25 -5.88
C VAL A 96 -13.90 -0.39 -4.44
N ASP A 97 -14.97 0.32 -4.11
CA ASP A 97 -15.62 0.32 -2.81
C ASP A 97 -14.68 0.68 -1.64
N VAL A 98 -13.69 1.55 -1.88
CA VAL A 98 -12.76 2.03 -0.86
C VAL A 98 -13.05 3.49 -0.50
N ARG A 99 -13.06 3.79 0.79
CA ARG A 99 -13.13 5.17 1.31
C ARG A 99 -12.00 5.46 2.29
N VAL A 100 -11.71 6.74 2.50
CA VAL A 100 -10.75 7.23 3.51
C VAL A 100 -11.51 7.84 4.68
N THR A 101 -11.19 7.46 5.91
CA THR A 101 -11.78 8.07 7.12
C THR A 101 -11.25 9.49 7.38
N ASP A 102 -11.85 10.18 8.35
CA ASP A 102 -11.36 11.47 8.83
C ASP A 102 -9.91 11.41 9.35
N THR A 103 -9.54 10.26 9.92
CA THR A 103 -8.21 9.94 10.46
C THR A 103 -7.24 9.38 9.42
N GLY A 104 -7.60 9.33 8.14
CA GLY A 104 -6.72 8.85 7.06
C GLY A 104 -6.67 7.32 6.89
N MET A 105 -7.52 6.55 7.58
CA MET A 105 -7.56 5.10 7.42
C MET A 105 -8.37 4.69 6.19
N LEU A 106 -7.92 3.67 5.48
CA LEU A 106 -8.70 3.05 4.40
C LEU A 106 -9.78 2.13 4.98
N VAL A 107 -10.95 2.13 4.35
CA VAL A 107 -12.04 1.20 4.63
C VAL A 107 -12.52 0.60 3.30
N PRO A 108 -12.50 -0.74 3.13
CA PRO A 108 -12.15 -1.79 4.11
C PRO A 108 -10.71 -1.70 4.65
N GLN A 109 -10.43 -2.26 5.84
CA GLN A 109 -9.07 -2.22 6.43
C GLN A 109 -8.09 -3.08 5.64
N LYS A 110 -8.58 -4.11 4.94
CA LYS A 110 -7.77 -4.91 4.00
C LYS A 110 -7.64 -4.22 2.64
N SER A 111 -7.13 -3.00 2.70
CA SER A 111 -6.83 -2.16 1.55
C SER A 111 -5.42 -1.58 1.69
N ALA A 112 -4.82 -1.25 0.56
CA ALA A 112 -3.53 -0.57 0.50
C ALA A 112 -3.59 0.55 -0.53
N SER A 113 -2.83 1.59 -0.26
CA SER A 113 -2.54 2.64 -1.22
C SER A 113 -1.05 2.73 -1.45
N ILE A 114 -0.65 3.00 -2.68
CA ILE A 114 0.75 3.11 -3.05
C ILE A 114 1.00 4.37 -3.88
N MET A 115 2.21 4.87 -3.76
CA MET A 115 2.79 5.91 -4.60
C MET A 115 4.18 5.46 -5.05
N VAL A 116 4.45 5.51 -6.34
CA VAL A 116 5.76 5.16 -6.90
C VAL A 116 6.18 6.22 -7.90
N GLY A 117 7.32 6.86 -7.66
CA GLY A 117 7.91 7.77 -8.66
C GLY A 117 8.47 6.99 -9.84
N ILE A 118 8.37 7.55 -11.05
CA ILE A 118 8.99 7.02 -12.26
C ILE A 118 9.74 8.12 -13.01
N GLY A 119 10.79 7.77 -13.75
CA GLY A 119 11.53 8.74 -14.56
C GLY A 119 12.78 8.18 -15.24
N PRO A 120 13.35 8.91 -16.21
CA PRO A 120 14.52 8.48 -16.98
C PRO A 120 15.80 8.42 -16.13
N ASP A 121 15.87 9.19 -15.05
CA ASP A 121 17.03 9.26 -14.16
C ASP A 121 16.99 8.24 -13.01
N TYR A 122 15.95 7.40 -12.97
CA TYR A 122 15.85 6.30 -12.01
C TYR A 122 16.60 5.08 -12.54
N ALA A 123 17.53 4.56 -11.73
CA ALA A 123 18.39 3.45 -12.12
C ALA A 123 17.76 2.06 -11.91
N SER A 124 16.72 1.97 -11.08
CA SER A 124 16.08 0.69 -10.78
C SER A 124 14.96 0.37 -11.76
N ALA A 125 14.87 -0.89 -12.18
CA ALA A 125 13.72 -1.43 -12.91
C ALA A 125 12.67 -2.09 -12.00
N VAL A 126 12.93 -2.16 -10.69
CA VAL A 126 12.10 -2.85 -9.69
C VAL A 126 11.75 -1.90 -8.57
N VAL A 127 10.49 -1.88 -8.16
CA VAL A 127 10.00 -1.06 -7.06
C VAL A 127 10.62 -1.56 -5.76
N HIS A 128 11.31 -0.67 -5.06
CA HIS A 128 11.97 -1.01 -3.81
C HIS A 128 11.04 -0.83 -2.60
N SER A 129 11.34 -1.59 -1.54
CA SER A 129 10.71 -1.39 -0.25
C SER A 129 11.04 0.01 0.32
N PRO A 130 10.07 0.70 0.94
CA PRO A 130 10.32 1.96 1.66
C PRO A 130 11.25 1.77 2.87
N CYS A 131 11.50 0.54 3.33
CA CYS A 131 12.31 0.26 4.52
C CYS A 131 13.73 0.83 4.45
N ALA A 132 14.28 1.04 3.23
CA ALA A 132 15.59 1.68 3.07
C ALA A 132 15.61 3.15 3.50
N PHE A 133 14.44 3.79 3.60
CA PHE A 133 14.26 5.21 3.96
C PHE A 133 13.45 5.38 5.25
N CYS A 134 13.10 4.29 5.91
CA CYS A 134 12.28 4.30 7.12
C CYS A 134 13.17 4.49 8.37
N ASP A 135 12.76 5.40 9.26
CA ASP A 135 13.46 5.66 10.52
C ASP A 135 13.54 4.42 11.44
N LEU A 136 12.61 3.47 11.27
CA LEU A 136 12.59 2.22 12.01
C LEU A 136 13.41 1.11 11.33
N GLY A 137 14.04 1.36 10.18
CA GLY A 137 14.65 0.34 9.33
C GLY A 137 15.58 -0.65 10.05
N ASP A 138 16.36 -0.20 11.03
CA ASP A 138 17.31 -1.06 11.75
C ASP A 138 16.69 -1.82 12.94
N THR A 139 15.50 -1.44 13.39
CA THR A 139 14.83 -2.02 14.57
C THR A 139 13.47 -2.63 14.27
N CYS A 140 12.98 -2.47 13.03
CA CYS A 140 11.67 -2.92 12.63
C CYS A 140 11.65 -4.44 12.48
N ARG A 141 10.86 -5.10 13.35
CA ARG A 141 10.59 -6.55 13.29
C ARG A 141 9.96 -7.00 11.96
N TRP A 142 9.39 -6.06 11.20
CA TRP A 142 8.69 -6.30 9.95
C TRP A 142 9.52 -5.94 8.72
N ARG A 143 10.81 -5.59 8.87
CA ARG A 143 11.70 -5.42 7.71
C ARG A 143 11.96 -6.78 7.06
N HIS A 144 11.68 -6.89 5.77
CA HIS A 144 11.95 -8.04 4.91
C HIS A 144 12.65 -7.58 3.64
#